data_AF-A0A6N6PB54-F1
#
_entry.id   AF-A0A6N6PB54-F1
#
_cell.length_a   1.000
_cell.length_b   1.000
_cell.length_c   1.000
_cell.angle_alpha   90.00
_cell.angle_beta   90.00
_cell.angle_gamma   90.00
#
_symmetry.space_group_name_H-M   'P 1'
#
loop_
_entity.id
_entity.type
_entity.pdbx_description
1 polymer ?
#
loop_
_entity_poly.entity_id
_entity_poly.type
_entity_poly.pdbx_seq_one_letter_code
_entity_poly.pdbx_strand_id
1 'polypeptide(L)'
;MSNQTDEPDPAAVFACALSLWRECMRRSHSGQKVNLSECYNGGDEFMRVIMRAGTRFEEWACIHIEFEALDNCWPYLLEEKFGEACVALKDVTSLDGFCDNDCLAVALRLRLPVKVAGALPVPVDLSAGNPISASEFRQFRIQTMREYGGGDIEPFTSGDDPFDEKFGPPFFGFYGVCDDGLLEHIADFDTYAAAVGLARKLAPGIQFPDKPHSR
;
A
#
# COMPACT_ATOMS: atom_id res chain seq x y z
N MET A 1 6.69 3.07 23.69
CA MET A 1 5.38 3.16 23.03
C MET A 1 5.01 4.62 23.04
N SER A 2 5.32 5.33 21.96
CA SER A 2 4.97 6.75 21.86
C SER A 2 3.49 6.82 21.54
N ASN A 3 2.70 7.51 22.38
CA ASN A 3 1.40 8.03 21.98
C ASN A 3 1.68 9.04 20.87
N GLN A 4 1.69 8.61 19.60
CA GLN A 4 1.69 9.55 18.49
C GLN A 4 0.28 10.12 18.38
N THR A 5 0.19 11.39 18.75
CA THR A 5 -0.90 12.33 18.44
C THR A 5 -1.18 12.33 16.94
N ASP A 6 -2.40 12.71 16.54
CA ASP A 6 -2.86 12.91 15.14
C ASP A 6 -2.05 13.98 14.35
N GLU A 7 -0.87 14.37 14.83
CA GLU A 7 -0.02 15.42 14.28
C GLU A 7 1.29 14.82 13.75
N PRO A 8 1.81 15.33 12.61
CA PRO A 8 3.07 14.87 12.03
C PRO A 8 4.25 14.89 13.00
N ASP A 9 5.02 13.80 13.07
CA ASP A 9 6.24 13.75 13.87
C ASP A 9 7.40 14.45 13.12
N PRO A 10 7.99 15.53 13.64
CA PRO A 10 9.11 16.20 12.99
C PRO A 10 10.32 15.29 12.74
N ALA A 11 10.55 14.28 13.59
CA ALA A 11 11.61 13.31 13.39
C ALA A 11 11.33 12.40 12.19
N ALA A 12 10.07 12.01 11.98
CA ALA A 12 9.65 11.23 10.82
C ALA A 12 9.74 12.04 9.53
N VAL A 13 9.30 13.30 9.54
CA VAL A 13 9.45 14.22 8.39
C VAL A 13 10.91 14.36 8.01
N PHE A 14 11.80 14.59 8.98
CA PHE A 14 13.23 14.72 8.73
C PHE A 14 13.84 13.42 8.20
N ALA A 15 13.45 12.27 8.76
CA ALA A 15 13.88 10.95 8.30
C ALA A 15 13.49 10.69 6.84
N CYS A 16 12.24 10.96 6.46
CA CYS A 16 11.77 10.91 5.07
C CYS A 16 12.63 11.79 4.16
N ALA A 17 12.79 13.07 4.53
CA ALA A 17 13.55 14.03 3.75
C ALA A 17 15.01 13.60 3.56
N LEU A 18 15.67 13.15 4.64
CA LEU A 18 17.05 12.69 4.61
C LEU A 18 17.21 11.44 3.74
N SER A 19 16.30 10.48 3.87
CA SER A 19 16.27 9.26 3.04
C SER A 19 16.17 9.60 1.56
N LEU A 20 15.18 10.43 1.20
CA LEU A 20 14.94 10.85 -0.19
C LEU A 20 16.11 11.65 -0.76
N TRP A 21 16.68 12.59 0.00
CA TRP A 21 17.85 13.34 -0.42
C TRP A 21 19.06 12.44 -0.71
N ARG A 22 19.38 11.51 0.22
CA ARG A 22 20.49 10.56 0.05
C ARG A 22 20.33 9.75 -1.22
N GLU A 23 19.12 9.27 -1.47
CA GLU A 23 18.83 8.44 -2.63
C GLU A 23 18.87 9.24 -3.94
N CYS A 24 18.38 10.47 -3.97
CA CYS A 24 18.51 11.37 -5.12
C CYS A 24 19.98 11.65 -5.45
N MET A 25 20.80 11.92 -4.42
CA MET A 25 22.24 12.12 -4.60
C MET A 25 22.92 10.84 -5.10
N ARG A 26 22.56 9.67 -4.56
CA ARG A 26 23.09 8.40 -5.04
C ARG A 26 22.80 8.19 -6.53
N ARG A 27 21.58 8.48 -6.99
CA ARG A 27 21.17 8.32 -8.39
C ARG A 27 21.81 9.35 -9.33
N SER A 28 21.96 10.60 -8.91
CA SER A 28 22.62 11.63 -9.72
C SER A 28 24.10 11.34 -9.98
N HIS A 29 24.77 10.60 -9.09
CA HIS A 29 26.17 10.22 -9.23
C HIS A 29 26.39 8.88 -9.96
N SER A 30 25.37 8.02 -10.09
CA SER A 30 25.56 6.61 -10.49
C SER A 30 25.24 6.24 -11.95
N GLY A 31 24.80 7.16 -12.81
CA GLY A 31 24.72 6.82 -14.25
C GLY A 31 23.94 7.75 -15.16
N GLN A 32 22.98 8.52 -14.64
CA GLN A 32 22.38 9.63 -15.37
C GLN A 32 22.96 10.91 -14.77
N LYS A 33 23.67 11.71 -15.56
CA LYS A 33 24.11 13.06 -15.16
C LYS A 33 22.90 13.99 -15.06
N VAL A 34 21.99 13.71 -14.12
CA VAL A 34 20.87 14.58 -13.81
C VAL A 34 21.41 15.69 -12.94
N ASN A 35 21.43 16.91 -13.48
CA ASN A 35 21.73 18.09 -12.68
C ASN A 35 20.47 18.49 -11.90
N LEU A 36 20.30 17.93 -10.70
CA LEU A 36 19.14 18.23 -9.84
C LEU A 36 19.00 19.73 -9.55
N SER A 37 20.11 20.47 -9.47
CA SER A 37 20.04 21.92 -9.31
C SER A 37 19.43 22.62 -10.52
N GLU A 38 19.62 22.12 -11.74
CA GLU A 38 18.97 22.67 -12.92
C GLU A 38 17.49 22.25 -12.97
N CYS A 39 17.18 20.99 -12.64
CA CYS A 39 15.81 20.48 -12.64
C CYS A 39 14.88 21.25 -11.68
N TYR A 40 15.41 21.69 -10.53
CA TYR A 40 14.62 22.33 -9.49
C TYR A 40 14.91 23.83 -9.33
N ASN A 41 15.64 24.47 -10.26
CA ASN A 41 16.01 25.89 -10.16
C ASN A 41 16.87 26.25 -8.93
N GLY A 42 17.70 25.32 -8.45
CA GLY A 42 18.65 25.51 -7.36
C GLY A 42 18.55 24.43 -6.28
N GLY A 43 19.61 24.32 -5.48
CA GLY A 43 19.66 23.40 -4.34
C GLY A 43 18.62 23.70 -3.26
N ASP A 44 18.31 24.97 -3.01
CA ASP A 44 17.33 25.38 -2.00
C ASP A 44 15.92 24.91 -2.34
N GLU A 45 15.50 25.08 -3.59
CA GLU A 45 14.18 24.64 -4.04
C GLU A 45 14.09 23.11 -4.09
N PHE A 46 15.17 22.44 -4.48
CA PHE A 46 15.25 20.98 -4.37
C PHE A 46 15.04 20.50 -2.91
N MET A 47 15.67 21.16 -1.93
CA MET A 47 15.45 20.84 -0.52
C MET A 47 14.01 21.11 -0.08
N ARG A 48 13.36 22.17 -0.57
CA ARG A 48 11.93 22.43 -0.29
C ARG A 48 11.04 21.32 -0.85
N VAL A 49 11.32 20.83 -2.06
CA VAL A 49 10.58 19.72 -2.67
C VAL A 49 10.73 18.44 -1.84
N ILE A 50 11.95 18.11 -1.41
CA ILE A 50 12.21 16.95 -0.55
C ILE A 50 11.46 17.07 0.78
N MET A 51 11.56 18.22 1.45
CA MET A 51 10.87 18.44 2.72
C MET A 51 9.35 18.35 2.55
N ARG A 52 8.80 18.94 1.48
CA ARG A 52 7.37 18.85 1.17
C ARG A 52 6.91 17.41 0.98
N ALA A 53 7.67 16.60 0.25
CA ALA A 53 7.33 15.18 0.05
C ALA A 53 7.33 14.42 1.38
N GLY A 54 8.34 14.63 2.23
CA GLY A 54 8.42 14.00 3.55
C GLY A 54 7.27 14.43 4.48
N THR A 55 6.95 15.73 4.54
CA THR A 55 5.82 16.25 5.31
C THR A 55 4.50 15.66 4.82
N ARG A 56 4.28 15.64 3.51
CA ARG A 56 3.04 15.14 2.92
C ARG A 56 2.83 13.65 3.21
N PHE A 57 3.89 12.85 3.10
CA PHE A 57 3.81 11.43 3.42
C PHE A 57 3.51 11.20 4.90
N GLU A 58 4.13 11.97 5.80
CA GLU A 58 3.85 11.86 7.24
C GLU A 58 2.41 12.24 7.58
N GLU A 59 1.91 13.37 7.06
CA GLU A 59 0.51 13.79 7.23
C GLU A 59 -0.47 12.72 6.73
N TRP A 60 -0.20 12.15 5.55
CA TRP A 60 -0.98 11.05 5.01
C TRP A 60 -0.90 9.81 5.90
N ALA A 61 0.28 9.47 6.43
CA ALA A 61 0.50 8.29 7.25
C ALA A 61 -0.24 8.37 8.58
N CYS A 62 -0.28 9.52 9.25
CA CYS A 62 -1.06 9.74 10.48
C CYS A 62 -2.52 9.28 10.33
N ILE A 63 -3.10 9.52 9.15
CA ILE A 63 -4.48 9.15 8.85
C ILE A 63 -4.57 7.66 8.48
N HIS A 64 -3.67 7.19 7.62
CA HIS A 64 -3.87 5.93 6.89
C HIS A 64 -3.04 4.74 7.39
N ILE A 65 -2.01 4.92 8.21
CA ILE A 65 -1.18 3.82 8.73
C ILE A 65 -1.64 3.35 10.11
N GLU A 66 -1.68 2.04 10.32
CA GLU A 66 -1.91 1.41 11.62
C GLU A 66 -0.57 1.28 12.37
N PHE A 67 -0.13 2.36 13.01
CA PHE A 67 1.16 2.43 13.70
C PHE A 67 1.34 1.38 14.81
N GLU A 68 0.26 0.97 15.46
CA GLU A 68 0.30 -0.08 16.50
C GLU A 68 0.68 -1.47 15.94
N ALA A 69 0.55 -1.68 14.63
CA ALA A 69 0.95 -2.91 13.95
C ALA A 69 2.41 -2.85 13.44
N LEU A 70 3.14 -1.75 13.67
CA LEU A 70 4.54 -1.62 13.27
C LEU A 70 5.47 -2.22 14.33
N ASP A 71 6.35 -3.12 13.89
CA ASP A 71 7.41 -3.68 14.74
C ASP A 71 8.61 -2.71 14.89
N ASN A 72 8.75 -1.75 13.98
CA ASN A 72 9.91 -0.86 13.89
C ASN A 72 9.58 0.55 14.36
N CYS A 73 10.58 1.24 14.91
CA CYS A 73 10.49 2.67 15.20
C CYS A 73 10.25 3.45 13.90
N TRP A 74 9.16 4.22 13.84
CA TRP A 74 8.67 4.86 12.62
C TRP A 74 9.72 5.75 11.91
N PRO A 75 10.36 6.73 12.57
CA PRO A 75 11.40 7.54 11.92
C PRO A 75 12.58 6.71 11.38
N TYR A 76 12.99 5.64 12.06
CA TYR A 76 14.12 4.83 11.60
C TYR A 76 13.78 4.01 10.36
N LEU A 77 12.57 3.46 10.30
CA LEU A 77 12.07 2.77 9.11
C LEU A 77 12.05 3.72 7.91
N LEU A 78 11.61 4.96 8.11
CA LEU A 78 11.57 5.98 7.06
C LEU A 78 12.96 6.40 6.60
N GLU A 79 13.88 6.67 7.53
CA GLU A 79 15.26 7.06 7.18
C GLU A 79 15.93 6.00 6.29
N GLU A 80 15.70 4.72 6.60
CA GLU A 80 16.30 3.60 5.88
C GLU A 80 15.68 3.38 4.50
N LYS A 81 14.35 3.43 4.37
CA LYS A 81 13.65 2.87 3.20
C LYS A 81 12.84 3.86 2.36
N PHE A 82 12.45 5.00 2.91
CA PHE A 82 11.51 5.91 2.26
C PHE A 82 12.04 6.43 0.91
N GLY A 83 13.29 6.90 0.89
CA GLY A 83 13.90 7.48 -0.29
C GLY A 83 13.93 6.52 -1.46
N GLU A 84 14.38 5.28 -1.23
CA GLU A 84 14.40 4.22 -2.25
C GLU A 84 13.00 3.91 -2.78
N ALA A 85 12.00 3.82 -1.89
CA ALA A 85 10.62 3.56 -2.28
C ALA A 85 10.05 4.67 -3.17
N CYS A 86 10.30 5.95 -2.83
CA CYS A 86 9.87 7.09 -3.64
C CYS A 86 10.48 7.08 -5.04
N VAL A 87 11.81 6.95 -5.15
CA VAL A 87 12.48 7.05 -6.46
C VAL A 87 12.29 5.82 -7.36
N ALA A 88 11.79 4.73 -6.79
CA ALA A 88 11.41 3.55 -7.55
C ALA A 88 10.05 3.75 -8.26
N LEU A 89 9.21 4.66 -7.75
CA LEU A 89 7.91 4.99 -8.30
C LEU A 89 7.96 6.24 -9.17
N LYS A 90 8.73 7.24 -8.74
CA LYS A 90 8.81 8.55 -9.38
C LYS A 90 10.26 8.87 -9.72
N ASP A 91 10.51 9.35 -10.93
CA ASP A 91 11.86 9.77 -11.30
C ASP A 91 12.32 10.97 -10.44
N VAL A 92 13.63 11.05 -10.18
CA VAL A 92 14.23 12.11 -9.35
C VAL A 92 14.01 13.51 -9.91
N THR A 93 13.64 13.66 -11.19
CA THR A 93 13.31 14.94 -11.83
C THR A 93 11.85 15.37 -11.69
N SER A 94 10.98 14.51 -11.16
CA SER A 94 9.52 14.75 -11.09
C SER A 94 8.97 14.73 -9.66
N LEU A 95 9.83 14.93 -8.65
CA LEU A 95 9.44 14.92 -7.24
C LEU A 95 8.58 16.12 -6.85
N ASP A 96 8.60 17.19 -7.65
CA ASP A 96 7.73 18.34 -7.45
C ASP A 96 6.24 17.96 -7.51
N GLY A 97 5.89 16.97 -8.32
CA GLY A 97 4.54 16.42 -8.44
C GLY A 97 4.13 15.41 -7.37
N PHE A 98 4.87 15.25 -6.27
CA PHE A 98 4.55 14.28 -5.22
C PHE A 98 3.19 14.57 -4.54
N CYS A 99 2.28 13.60 -4.56
CA CYS A 99 0.89 13.72 -4.12
C CYS A 99 0.41 12.56 -3.24
N ASP A 100 -0.86 12.56 -2.83
CA ASP A 100 -1.42 11.54 -1.92
C ASP A 100 -1.45 10.14 -2.56
N ASN A 101 -1.63 10.07 -3.87
CA ASN A 101 -1.54 8.81 -4.62
C ASN A 101 -0.14 8.21 -4.53
N ASP A 102 0.90 9.06 -4.65
CA ASP A 102 2.28 8.62 -4.45
C ASP A 102 2.50 8.14 -3.01
N CYS A 103 1.82 8.73 -2.01
CA CYS A 103 1.91 8.29 -0.62
C CYS A 103 1.39 6.86 -0.43
N LEU A 104 0.24 6.52 -1.02
CA LEU A 104 -0.27 5.15 -0.98
C LEU A 104 0.69 4.18 -1.68
N ALA A 105 1.14 4.51 -2.89
CA ALA A 105 2.06 3.65 -3.63
C ALA A 105 3.37 3.41 -2.86
N VAL A 106 3.93 4.46 -2.23
CA VAL A 106 5.10 4.34 -1.35
C VAL A 106 4.79 3.43 -0.15
N ALA A 107 3.65 3.62 0.52
CA ALA A 107 3.25 2.82 1.67
C ALA A 107 3.11 1.32 1.32
N LEU A 108 2.49 1.00 0.17
CA LEU A 108 2.39 -0.37 -0.33
C LEU A 108 3.76 -0.97 -0.61
N ARG A 109 4.66 -0.21 -1.26
CA ARG A 109 6.03 -0.66 -1.55
C ARG A 109 6.86 -0.89 -0.28
N LEU A 110 6.65 -0.07 0.73
CA LEU A 110 7.24 -0.23 2.07
C LEU A 110 6.58 -1.35 2.90
N ARG A 111 5.49 -1.95 2.39
CA ARG A 111 4.66 -2.97 3.07
C ARG A 111 4.17 -2.48 4.43
N LEU A 112 3.75 -1.21 4.49
CA LEU A 112 3.18 -0.65 5.69
C LEU A 112 1.76 -1.19 5.93
N PRO A 113 1.35 -1.35 7.20
CA PRO A 113 -0.01 -1.76 7.53
C PRO A 113 -0.96 -0.58 7.26
N VAL A 114 -1.54 -0.54 6.06
CA VAL A 114 -2.50 0.51 5.67
C VAL A 114 -3.88 0.15 6.22
N LYS A 115 -4.50 1.09 6.93
CA LYS A 115 -5.89 1.00 7.36
C LYS A 115 -6.77 0.85 6.11
N VAL A 116 -7.43 -0.29 5.99
CA VAL A 116 -8.38 -0.54 4.91
C VAL A 116 -9.70 0.15 5.27
N ALA A 117 -9.77 1.45 5.01
CA ALA A 117 -10.95 2.29 5.24
C ALA A 117 -11.21 3.20 4.03
N GLY A 118 -12.48 3.40 3.70
CA GLY A 118 -12.90 4.24 2.57
C GLY A 118 -12.68 3.58 1.21
N ALA A 119 -12.33 4.39 0.20
CA ALA A 119 -12.15 3.97 -1.19
C ALA A 119 -10.67 3.72 -1.57
N LEU A 120 -9.78 3.55 -0.59
CA LEU A 120 -8.36 3.32 -0.88
C LEU A 120 -8.15 1.94 -1.52
N PRO A 121 -7.47 1.86 -2.67
CA PRO A 121 -7.12 0.60 -3.30
C PRO A 121 -5.99 -0.07 -2.51
N VAL A 122 -6.35 -0.95 -1.58
CA VAL A 122 -5.39 -1.69 -0.73
C VAL A 122 -5.46 -3.19 -1.06
N PRO A 123 -4.31 -3.86 -1.26
CA PRO A 123 -4.28 -5.30 -1.51
C PRO A 123 -4.64 -6.06 -0.23
N VAL A 124 -5.77 -6.75 -0.26
CA VAL A 124 -6.23 -7.68 0.79
C VAL A 124 -6.04 -9.09 0.27
N ASP A 125 -5.57 -9.98 1.14
CA ASP A 125 -5.42 -11.39 0.82
C ASP A 125 -5.54 -12.21 2.11
N LEU A 126 -6.79 -12.58 2.43
CA LEU A 126 -7.15 -13.22 3.69
C LEU A 126 -7.77 -14.57 3.43
N SER A 127 -7.38 -15.58 4.20
CA SER A 127 -7.96 -16.93 4.14
C SER A 127 -8.46 -17.36 5.52
N ALA A 128 -9.58 -18.08 5.53
CA ALA A 128 -10.17 -18.63 6.75
C ALA A 128 -10.59 -20.08 6.53
N GLY A 129 -10.33 -20.93 7.52
CA GLY A 129 -10.73 -22.34 7.49
C GLY A 129 -12.24 -22.49 7.42
N ASN A 130 -12.73 -23.39 6.57
CA ASN A 130 -14.14 -23.71 6.47
C ASN A 130 -14.55 -24.65 7.62
N PRO A 131 -15.46 -24.22 8.53
CA PRO A 131 -15.93 -25.07 9.62
C PRO A 131 -16.83 -26.23 9.14
N ILE A 132 -17.31 -26.23 7.89
CA ILE A 132 -18.21 -27.27 7.37
C ILE A 132 -17.39 -28.46 6.87
N SER A 133 -17.33 -29.53 7.67
CA SER A 133 -16.53 -30.73 7.35
C SER A 133 -16.95 -31.48 6.07
N ALA A 134 -18.20 -31.32 5.63
CA ALA A 134 -18.74 -31.97 4.44
C ALA A 134 -18.55 -31.16 3.14
N SER A 135 -17.98 -29.96 3.23
CA SER A 135 -17.72 -29.10 2.07
C SER A 135 -16.48 -29.56 1.30
N GLU A 136 -16.50 -29.41 -0.02
CA GLU A 136 -15.31 -29.62 -0.88
C GLU A 136 -14.29 -28.47 -0.72
N PHE A 137 -14.74 -27.27 -0.33
CA PHE A 137 -13.85 -26.19 0.06
C PHE A 137 -13.34 -26.38 1.49
N ARG A 138 -12.01 -26.44 1.65
CA ARG A 138 -11.34 -26.48 2.96
C ARG A 138 -11.18 -25.12 3.59
N GLN A 139 -11.05 -24.10 2.77
CA GLN A 139 -10.93 -22.71 3.21
C GLN A 139 -11.73 -21.82 2.27
N PHE A 140 -11.99 -20.61 2.73
CA PHE A 140 -12.40 -19.54 1.85
C PHE A 140 -11.34 -18.46 1.86
N ARG A 141 -11.22 -17.74 0.74
CA ARG A 141 -10.27 -16.66 0.54
C ARG A 141 -10.99 -15.41 0.05
N ILE A 142 -10.68 -14.26 0.63
CA ILE A 142 -11.08 -12.95 0.15
C ILE A 142 -9.81 -12.24 -0.32
N GLN A 143 -9.77 -11.86 -1.59
CA GLN A 143 -8.61 -11.25 -2.21
C GLN A 143 -9.02 -9.99 -2.98
N THR A 144 -8.21 -8.93 -2.91
CA THR A 144 -8.38 -7.76 -3.79
C THR A 144 -7.91 -8.12 -5.19
N MET A 145 -8.78 -7.87 -6.17
CA MET A 145 -8.58 -8.14 -7.58
C MET A 145 -8.69 -6.84 -8.36
N ARG A 146 -8.17 -6.82 -9.58
CA ARG A 146 -8.34 -5.72 -10.55
C ARG A 146 -8.56 -6.28 -11.95
N GLU A 147 -9.25 -5.52 -12.78
CA GLU A 147 -9.57 -5.90 -14.15
C GLU A 147 -8.74 -5.07 -15.12
N TYR A 148 -8.00 -5.74 -16.01
CA TYR A 148 -7.31 -5.09 -17.13
C TYR A 148 -8.30 -4.78 -18.25
N GLY A 149 -8.12 -3.65 -18.93
CA GLY A 149 -8.94 -3.23 -20.08
C GLY A 149 -9.00 -4.29 -21.19
N GLY A 150 -10.02 -5.16 -21.13
CA GLY A 150 -10.11 -6.38 -21.93
C GLY A 150 -10.83 -7.55 -21.23
N GLY A 151 -11.07 -7.46 -19.92
CA GLY A 151 -11.81 -8.47 -19.14
C GLY A 151 -10.94 -9.46 -18.37
N ASP A 152 -9.62 -9.32 -18.47
CA ASP A 152 -8.69 -10.16 -17.72
C ASP A 152 -8.64 -9.70 -16.25
N ILE A 153 -8.94 -10.62 -15.33
CA ILE A 153 -8.95 -10.37 -13.89
C ILE A 153 -7.69 -10.96 -13.26
N GLU A 154 -6.98 -10.14 -12.50
CA GLU A 154 -5.76 -10.55 -11.79
C GLU A 154 -5.72 -10.04 -10.34
N PRO A 155 -4.96 -10.71 -9.46
CA PRO A 155 -4.75 -10.22 -8.11
C PRO A 155 -4.11 -8.85 -8.07
N PHE A 156 -4.62 -7.98 -7.20
CA PHE A 156 -3.97 -6.72 -6.88
C PHE A 156 -3.03 -6.90 -5.68
N THR A 157 -1.75 -6.60 -5.85
CA THR A 157 -0.67 -6.87 -4.88
C THR A 157 0.07 -5.61 -4.47
N SER A 158 0.92 -5.68 -3.43
CA SER A 158 1.70 -4.53 -2.95
C SER A 158 2.79 -4.06 -3.91
N GLY A 159 3.11 -4.84 -4.96
CA GLY A 159 4.04 -4.44 -6.01
C GLY A 159 3.39 -3.66 -7.14
N ASP A 160 2.07 -3.60 -7.17
CA ASP A 160 1.31 -3.00 -8.24
C ASP A 160 1.12 -1.50 -8.04
N ASP A 161 0.95 -0.77 -9.14
CA ASP A 161 0.52 0.62 -9.10
C ASP A 161 -1.01 0.67 -8.85
N PRO A 162 -1.48 1.20 -7.70
CA PRO A 162 -2.91 1.34 -7.40
C PRO A 162 -3.67 2.23 -8.38
N PHE A 163 -2.98 3.05 -9.17
CA PHE A 163 -3.56 4.05 -10.07
C PHE A 163 -3.17 3.83 -11.54
N ASP A 164 -2.74 2.61 -11.91
CA ASP A 164 -2.48 2.27 -13.31
C ASP A 164 -3.78 2.39 -14.14
N GLU A 165 -3.80 3.36 -15.05
CA GLU A 165 -4.96 3.68 -15.91
C GLU A 165 -5.40 2.52 -16.82
N LYS A 166 -4.56 1.49 -16.98
CA LYS A 166 -4.92 0.27 -17.73
C LYS A 166 -5.89 -0.63 -16.97
N PHE A 167 -6.01 -0.43 -15.66
CA PHE A 167 -6.85 -1.23 -14.80
C PHE A 167 -8.08 -0.44 -14.33
N GLY A 168 -9.19 -1.17 -14.18
CA GLY A 168 -10.36 -0.67 -13.49
C GLY A 168 -10.13 -0.53 -11.97
N PRO A 169 -11.10 0.04 -11.24
CA PRO A 169 -11.03 0.11 -9.79
C PRO A 169 -10.96 -1.31 -9.19
N PRO A 170 -10.16 -1.52 -8.14
CA PRO A 170 -10.06 -2.83 -7.53
C PRO A 170 -11.34 -3.21 -6.79
N PHE A 171 -11.59 -4.52 -6.71
CA PHE A 171 -12.74 -5.12 -6.06
C PHE A 171 -12.32 -6.33 -5.22
N PHE A 172 -13.22 -6.89 -4.41
CA PHE A 172 -12.97 -8.07 -3.58
C PHE A 172 -13.52 -9.33 -4.24
N GLY A 173 -12.64 -10.20 -4.70
CA GLY A 173 -12.99 -11.55 -5.14
C GLY A 173 -13.11 -12.49 -3.93
N PHE A 174 -14.17 -13.29 -3.91
CA PHE A 174 -14.41 -14.33 -2.93
C PHE A 174 -14.28 -15.71 -3.58
N TYR A 175 -13.42 -16.55 -2.99
CA TYR A 175 -13.02 -17.83 -3.55
C TYR A 175 -13.18 -18.96 -2.52
N GLY A 176 -13.56 -20.14 -2.99
CA GLY A 176 -13.38 -21.40 -2.29
C GLY A 176 -11.99 -21.96 -2.57
N VAL A 177 -11.33 -22.53 -1.57
CA VAL A 177 -10.05 -23.23 -1.73
C VAL A 177 -10.27 -24.73 -1.59
N CYS A 178 -10.02 -25.45 -2.67
CA CYS A 178 -10.20 -26.90 -2.78
C CYS A 178 -9.04 -27.68 -2.09
N ASP A 179 -9.18 -29.00 -1.99
CA ASP A 179 -8.16 -29.90 -1.38
C ASP A 179 -6.80 -29.85 -2.11
N ASP A 180 -6.81 -29.55 -3.40
CA ASP A 180 -5.63 -29.39 -4.24
C ASP A 180 -5.01 -27.97 -4.15
N GLY A 181 -5.63 -27.08 -3.38
CA GLY A 181 -5.20 -25.68 -3.23
C GLY A 181 -5.63 -24.77 -4.37
N LEU A 182 -6.40 -25.26 -5.35
CA LEU A 182 -6.95 -24.43 -6.43
C LEU A 182 -8.05 -23.52 -5.89
N LEU A 183 -8.13 -22.33 -6.49
CA LEU A 183 -9.15 -21.34 -6.19
C LEU A 183 -10.33 -21.53 -7.14
N GLU A 184 -11.51 -21.69 -6.59
CA GLU A 184 -12.77 -21.59 -7.33
C GLU A 184 -13.44 -20.25 -7.01
N HIS A 185 -13.72 -19.47 -8.05
CA HIS A 185 -14.43 -18.21 -7.92
C HIS A 185 -15.88 -18.43 -7.48
N ILE A 186 -16.33 -17.64 -6.51
CA ILE A 186 -17.70 -17.69 -6.00
C ILE A 186 -18.45 -16.41 -6.34
N ALA A 187 -17.89 -15.24 -6.01
CA ALA A 187 -18.54 -13.94 -6.21
C ALA A 187 -17.56 -12.77 -6.07
N ASP A 188 -17.94 -11.62 -6.63
CA ASP A 188 -17.20 -10.35 -6.52
C ASP A 188 -18.00 -9.31 -5.74
N PHE A 189 -17.28 -8.42 -5.04
CA PHE A 189 -17.87 -7.40 -4.18
C PHE A 189 -17.10 -6.09 -4.22
N ASP A 190 -17.81 -4.97 -4.11
CA ASP A 190 -17.20 -3.65 -3.95
C ASP A 190 -16.65 -3.43 -2.52
N THR A 191 -17.09 -4.23 -1.55
CA THR A 191 -16.69 -4.06 -0.14
C THR A 191 -16.35 -5.38 0.53
N TYR A 192 -15.30 -5.35 1.36
CA TYR A 192 -14.89 -6.48 2.19
C TYR A 192 -16.02 -6.96 3.11
N ALA A 193 -16.78 -6.04 3.71
CA ALA A 193 -17.89 -6.39 4.60
C ALA A 193 -18.98 -7.22 3.88
N ALA A 194 -19.25 -6.93 2.60
CA ALA A 194 -20.17 -7.73 1.80
C ALA A 194 -19.63 -9.14 1.52
N ALA A 195 -18.35 -9.25 1.17
CA ALA A 195 -17.68 -10.54 0.97
C ALA A 195 -17.71 -11.41 2.26
N VAL A 196 -17.34 -10.83 3.41
CA VAL A 196 -17.44 -11.51 4.72
C VAL A 196 -18.89 -11.88 5.05
N GLY A 197 -19.84 -11.01 4.71
CA GLY A 197 -21.26 -11.26 4.88
C GLY A 197 -21.74 -12.50 4.11
N LEU A 198 -21.27 -12.70 2.87
CA LEU A 198 -21.55 -13.94 2.12
C LEU A 198 -20.83 -15.14 2.75
N ALA A 199 -19.55 -15.00 3.08
CA ALA A 199 -18.77 -16.08 3.70
C ALA A 199 -19.44 -16.63 4.97
N ARG A 200 -19.92 -15.76 5.85
CA ARG A 200 -20.64 -16.13 7.08
C ARG A 200 -21.98 -16.80 6.83
N LYS A 201 -22.64 -16.50 5.71
CA LYS A 201 -23.90 -17.17 5.30
C LYS A 201 -23.63 -18.57 4.74
N LEU A 202 -22.58 -18.72 3.93
CA LEU A 202 -22.22 -20.01 3.32
C LEU A 202 -21.58 -20.97 4.33
N ALA A 203 -20.78 -20.45 5.25
CA ALA A 203 -20.09 -21.21 6.28
C ALA A 203 -20.28 -20.56 7.67
N PRO A 204 -21.41 -20.81 8.35
CA PRO A 204 -21.65 -20.30 9.69
C PRO A 204 -20.52 -20.69 10.65
N GLY A 205 -19.93 -19.69 11.32
CA GLY A 205 -18.81 -19.87 12.25
C GLY A 205 -17.42 -19.60 11.67
N ILE A 206 -17.31 -19.31 10.37
CA ILE A 206 -16.04 -18.92 9.74
C ILE A 206 -15.45 -17.65 10.36
N GLN A 207 -14.13 -17.66 10.58
CA GLN A 207 -13.39 -16.61 11.28
C GLN A 207 -12.60 -15.76 10.29
N PHE A 208 -13.27 -14.79 9.66
CA PHE A 208 -12.60 -13.66 9.01
C PHE A 208 -12.51 -12.48 9.98
N PRO A 209 -11.43 -11.69 9.95
CA PRO A 209 -11.32 -10.50 10.79
C PRO A 209 -12.39 -9.47 10.38
N ASP A 210 -12.93 -8.73 11.34
CA ASP A 210 -13.96 -7.71 11.07
C ASP A 210 -13.41 -6.52 10.27
N LYS A 211 -12.12 -6.22 10.44
CA LYS A 211 -11.38 -5.24 9.64
C LYS A 211 -10.33 -5.97 8.79
N PRO A 212 -10.30 -5.74 7.47
CA PRO A 212 -9.25 -6.28 6.65
C PRO A 212 -7.93 -5.54 6.94
N HIS A 213 -6.83 -6.26 6.80
CA HIS A 213 -5.48 -5.72 6.87
C HIS A 213 -4.76 -6.00 5.55
N SER A 214 -3.90 -5.06 5.13
CA SER A 214 -3.02 -5.26 3.98
C SER A 214 -1.98 -6.34 4.27
N ARG A 215 -1.64 -7.14 3.26
CA ARG A 215 -0.63 -8.20 3.36
C ARG A 215 0.79 -7.74 3.05
#